data_AF-T0ZAW9-F1
#
_entry.id   AF-T0ZAW9-F1
#
_cell.length_a   1.000
_cell.length_b   1.000
_cell.length_c   1.000
_cell.angle_alpha   90.00
_cell.angle_beta   90.00
_cell.angle_gamma   90.00
#
_symmetry.space_group_name_H-M   'P 1'
#
loop_
_entity.id
_entity.type
_entity.pdbx_description
1 polymer ?
#
loop_
_entity_poly.entity_id
_entity_poly.type
_entity_poly.pdbx_seq_one_letter_code
_entity_poly.pdbx_strand_id
1 'polypeptide(L)' 'MRAFVVGRFQPFHNGHLHVIKEILSQYSSVIIGIGSAQYSHTMENPFTAGER' A
#
# COMPACT_ATOMS: atom_id res chain seq x y z
N MET A 1 18.92 5.26 4.42
CA MET A 1 17.62 5.46 5.10
C MET A 1 16.54 4.72 4.30
N ARG A 2 15.53 4.12 4.94
CA ARG A 2 14.41 3.46 4.25
C ARG A 2 13.14 4.29 4.44
N ALA A 3 12.35 4.46 3.39
CA ALA A 3 11.03 5.06 3.50
C ALA A 3 10.00 4.02 3.99
N PHE A 4 8.95 4.48 4.66
CA PHE A 4 7.83 3.64 5.08
C PHE A 4 6.51 4.28 4.64
N VAL A 5 5.68 3.52 3.95
CA VAL A 5 4.34 3.94 3.48
C VAL A 5 3.31 2.97 4.02
N VAL A 6 2.22 3.50 4.57
CA VAL A 6 1.08 2.71 5.04
C VAL A 6 -0.16 3.09 4.24
N GLY A 7 -0.88 2.09 3.75
CA GLY A 7 -2.13 2.27 3.01
C GLY A 7 -3.03 1.06 3.15
N ARG A 8 -4.35 1.26 2.95
CA ARG A 8 -5.31 0.14 2.93
C ARG A 8 -5.22 -0.65 1.63
N PHE A 9 -4.89 0.01 0.52
CA PHE A 9 -4.74 -0.59 -0.82
C PHE A 9 -5.97 -1.42 -1.24
N GLN A 10 -7.16 -0.82 -1.14
CA GLN A 10 -8.46 -1.45 -1.41
C GLN A 10 -9.14 -0.88 -2.68
N PRO A 11 -8.69 -1.19 -3.92
CA PRO A 11 -7.50 -1.96 -4.30
C PRO A 11 -6.23 -1.09 -4.40
N PHE A 12 -5.10 -1.72 -4.68
CA PHE A 12 -3.93 -1.01 -5.21
C PHE A 12 -4.24 -0.42 -6.60
N HIS A 13 -3.76 0.80 -6.89
CA HIS A 13 -4.06 1.52 -8.13
C HIS A 13 -2.90 2.45 -8.52
N ASN A 14 -2.97 3.07 -9.70
CA ASN A 14 -1.87 3.86 -10.28
C ASN A 14 -1.42 5.04 -9.40
N GLY A 15 -2.33 5.68 -8.65
CA GLY A 15 -1.95 6.71 -7.66
C GLY A 15 -0.97 6.20 -6.59
N HIS A 16 -1.22 5.02 -6.01
CA HIS A 16 -0.30 4.41 -5.05
C HIS A 16 1.05 4.09 -5.67
N LEU A 17 1.05 3.53 -6.89
CA LEU A 17 2.28 3.23 -7.63
C LEU A 17 3.11 4.49 -7.93
N HIS A 18 2.45 5.59 -8.29
CA HIS A 18 3.12 6.86 -8.56
C HIS A 18 3.87 7.35 -7.32
N VAL A 19 3.21 7.39 -6.16
CA VAL A 19 3.82 7.79 -4.89
C VAL A 19 5.00 6.87 -4.52
N ILE A 20 4.85 5.56 -4.69
CA ILE A 20 5.95 4.61 -4.42
C ILE A 20 7.15 4.87 -5.33
N LYS A 21 6.93 5.14 -6.61
CA LYS A 21 8.01 5.47 -7.56
C LYS A 21 8.69 6.78 -7.22
N GLU A 22 7.93 7.79 -6.81
CA GLU A 22 8.47 9.07 -6.37
C GLU A 22 9.37 8.89 -5.14
N ILE A 23 8.93 8.12 -4.15
CA ILE A 23 9.72 7.79 -2.97
C ILE A 23 11.01 7.05 -3.36
N LEU A 24 10.92 6.05 -4.24
CA LEU A 24 12.09 5.30 -4.70
C LEU A 24 13.07 6.13 -5.52
N SER A 25 12.68 7.29 -6.04
CA SER A 25 13.62 8.23 -6.69
C SER A 25 14.52 8.95 -5.67
N GLN A 26 14.14 8.99 -4.40
CA GLN A 26 14.85 9.69 -3.32
C GLN A 26 15.45 8.74 -2.28
N TYR A 27 14.91 7.52 -2.15
CA TYR A 27 15.32 6.53 -1.16
C TYR A 27 15.66 5.19 -1.81
N SER A 28 16.67 4.50 -1.29
CA SER A 28 17.14 3.22 -1.84
C SER A 28 16.16 2.06 -1.67
N SER A 29 15.18 2.19 -0.76
CA SER A 29 14.12 1.20 -0.56
C SER A 29 12.94 1.80 0.18
N VAL A 30 11.77 1.19 -0.04
CA VAL A 30 10.52 1.50 0.64
C VAL A 30 9.98 0.23 1.31
N ILE A 31 9.48 0.37 2.53
CA ILE A 31 8.69 -0.64 3.23
C ILE A 31 7.22 -0.25 3.05
N ILE A 32 6.37 -1.20 2.64
CA ILE A 32 4.94 -0.97 2.45
C ILE A 32 4.19 -1.73 3.54
N GLY A 33 3.44 -1.01 4.37
CA GLY A 33 2.55 -1.58 5.37
C GLY A 33 1.11 -1.65 4.85
N ILE A 34 0.55 -2.87 4.78
CA ILE A 34 -0.86 -3.08 4.47
C ILE A 34 -1.70 -2.80 5.72
N GLY A 35 -2.33 -1.62 5.76
CA GLY A 35 -3.21 -1.19 6.83
C GLY A 35 -4.59 -1.88 6.75
N SER A 36 -5.29 -1.95 7.89
CA SER A 36 -6.61 -2.62 7.97
C SER A 36 -6.55 -4.07 7.43
N ALA A 37 -5.44 -4.77 7.69
CA ALA A 37 -5.20 -6.13 7.18
C ALA A 37 -6.24 -7.15 7.69
N GLN A 38 -6.79 -6.92 8.88
CA GLN A 38 -7.80 -7.78 9.50
C GLN A 38 -9.19 -7.68 8.86
N TYR A 39 -9.47 -6.63 8.08
CA TYR A 39 -10.77 -6.43 7.44
C TYR A 39 -10.74 -6.85 5.97
N SER A 40 -11.80 -7.53 5.53
CA SER A 40 -12.02 -7.99 4.15
C SER A 40 -13.51 -8.22 3.91
N HIS A 41 -13.94 -8.46 2.66
CA HIS A 41 -15.32 -8.78 2.29
C HIS A 41 -16.36 -7.72 2.74
N THR A 42 -15.97 -6.45 2.82
CA THR A 42 -16.91 -5.33 3.03
C THR A 42 -16.85 -4.35 1.86
N MET A 43 -17.87 -3.49 1.72
CA MET A 43 -17.87 -2.44 0.69
C MET A 43 -16.64 -1.52 0.79
N GLU A 44 -16.20 -1.24 2.01
CA GLU A 44 -15.02 -0.41 2.24
C GLU A 44 -13.71 -1.20 2.08
N ASN A 45 -13.65 -2.43 2.58
CA ASN A 45 -12.48 -3.31 2.55
C ASN A 45 -12.80 -4.60 1.77
N PRO A 46 -12.90 -4.54 0.43
CA PRO A 46 -13.28 -5.70 -0.35
C PRO A 46 -12.24 -6.83 -0.33
N PHE A 47 -10.94 -6.51 -0.41
CA PHE A 47 -9.84 -7.46 -0.56
C PHE A 47 -9.25 -7.87 0.80
N THR A 48 -8.90 -9.15 0.92
CA THR A 48 -8.09 -9.69 2.02
C THR A 48 -6.69 -9.08 2.03
N ALA A 49 -5.93 -9.26 3.12
CA ALA A 49 -4.54 -8.81 3.16
C ALA A 49 -3.65 -9.50 2.12
N GLY A 50 -3.92 -10.76 1.76
CA GLY A 50 -3.10 -11.51 0.79
C GLY A 50 -3.41 -11.17 -0.67
N GLU A 51 -4.59 -10.62 -0.96
CA GLU A 51 -4.96 -10.13 -2.30
C GLU A 51 -4.39 -8.73 -2.60
N ARG A 52 -3.89 -8.03 -1.58
CA ARG A 52 -3.39 -6.65 -1.64
C ARG A 52 -1.86 -6.61 -1.65
#